data_AF-A0A0B8QZY7-F1
#
_entry.id   AF-A0A0B8QZY7-F1
#
_cell.length_a   1.000
_cell.length_b   1.000
_cell.length_c   1.000
_cell.angle_alpha   90.00
_cell.angle_beta   90.00
_cell.angle_gamma   90.00
#
_symmetry.space_group_name_H-M   'P 1'
#
loop_
_entity.id
_entity.type
_entity.pdbx_description
1 polymer ?
#
loop_
_entity_poly.entity_id
_entity_poly.type
_entity_poly.pdbx_seq_one_letter_code
_entity_poly.pdbx_strand_id
1 'polypeptide(L)'
;MTLRFKDNINSSYFLTKSEITFLENYLYNLKEWGQYDIAILGQCAQFLDFIHLIELSDRMINPSQNSINIPYVKQAIIQTVLNIINIFVDAGLYTPARKFIKYLENIKINDNYMFEKFTLVYNTARYNYKIGDEGALAVMNDCRKSLEFCKCFNTSNWIAEEIIRIKDQNSKNN
;
A
#
# COMPACT_ATOMS: atom_id res chain seq x y z
N MET A 1 3.46 5.37 -2.32
CA MET A 1 3.45 6.00 -0.96
C MET A 1 2.00 6.09 -0.47
N THR A 2 1.64 5.39 0.62
CA THR A 2 0.26 5.41 1.19
C THR A 2 -0.07 6.74 1.86
N LEU A 3 -1.38 7.05 1.99
CA LEU A 3 -1.94 8.25 2.65
C LEU A 3 -1.34 8.57 4.03
N ARG A 4 -0.85 7.56 4.78
CA ARG A 4 -0.24 7.73 6.11
C ARG A 4 1.28 7.94 6.10
N PHE A 5 1.97 7.52 5.03
CA PHE A 5 3.44 7.46 4.98
C PHE A 5 4.07 8.64 4.24
N LYS A 6 3.26 9.52 3.66
CA LYS A 6 3.79 10.73 3.00
C LYS A 6 4.45 11.71 3.96
N ASP A 7 4.05 11.69 5.24
CA ASP A 7 4.50 12.68 6.22
C ASP A 7 5.82 12.31 6.93
N ASN A 8 6.39 11.11 6.71
CA ASN A 8 7.46 10.57 7.57
C ASN A 8 8.76 10.10 6.87
N ILE A 9 8.91 10.27 5.55
CA ILE A 9 10.12 9.80 4.85
C ILE A 9 10.85 11.00 4.25
N ASN A 10 12.07 11.25 4.73
CA ASN A 10 12.99 12.21 4.10
C ASN A 10 13.38 11.69 2.72
N SER A 11 12.94 12.37 1.67
CA SER A 11 13.20 12.02 0.27
C SER A 11 14.67 12.11 -0.14
N SER A 12 15.56 12.60 0.73
CA SER A 12 17.00 12.72 0.47
C SER A 12 17.83 11.50 0.92
N TYR A 13 17.23 10.50 1.56
CA TYR A 13 17.96 9.33 2.06
C TYR A 13 17.75 8.12 1.16
N PHE A 14 18.85 7.60 0.61
CA PHE A 14 18.86 6.40 -0.22
C PHE A 14 19.63 5.30 0.50
N LEU A 15 19.10 4.08 0.47
CA LEU A 15 19.81 2.91 0.99
C LEU A 15 20.91 2.49 0.00
N THR A 16 22.08 2.17 0.54
CA THR A 16 23.16 1.54 -0.21
C THR A 16 22.79 0.11 -0.58
N LYS A 17 23.41 -0.45 -1.62
CA LYS A 17 23.20 -1.86 -2.00
C LYS A 17 23.50 -2.83 -0.85
N SER A 18 24.55 -2.56 -0.07
CA SER A 18 24.90 -3.36 1.11
C SER A 18 23.81 -3.34 2.19
N GLU A 19 23.16 -2.20 2.42
CA GLU A 19 22.07 -2.08 3.39
C GLU A 19 20.82 -2.80 2.91
N ILE A 20 20.50 -2.71 1.61
CA ILE A 20 19.40 -3.46 0.99
C ILE A 20 19.64 -4.97 1.14
N THR A 21 20.83 -5.46 0.77
CA THR A 21 21.16 -6.89 0.89
C THR A 21 21.15 -7.36 2.35
N PHE A 22 21.62 -6.54 3.30
CA PHE A 22 21.53 -6.85 4.73
C PHE A 22 20.07 -6.98 5.17
N LEU A 23 19.22 -6.04 4.78
CA LEU A 23 17.80 -6.04 5.09
C LEU A 23 17.08 -7.25 4.49
N GLU A 24 17.32 -7.55 3.22
CA GLU A 24 16.74 -8.72 2.56
C GLU A 24 17.13 -10.00 3.30
N ASN A 25 18.43 -10.19 3.57
CA ASN A 25 18.92 -11.35 4.31
C ASN A 25 18.27 -11.45 5.70
N TYR A 26 18.08 -10.34 6.40
CA TYR A 26 17.37 -10.32 7.68
C TYR A 26 15.92 -10.83 7.51
N LEU A 27 15.15 -10.22 6.61
CA LEU A 27 13.74 -10.55 6.39
C LEU A 27 13.54 -11.97 5.86
N TYR A 28 14.42 -12.46 4.99
CA TYR A 28 14.39 -13.83 4.47
C TYR A 28 14.71 -14.88 5.54
N ASN A 29 15.39 -14.53 6.63
CA ASN A 29 15.71 -15.47 7.71
C ASN A 29 14.68 -15.48 8.85
N LEU A 30 13.63 -14.64 8.77
CA LEU A 30 12.56 -14.63 9.76
C LEU A 30 11.76 -15.94 9.71
N LYS A 31 11.64 -16.56 10.88
CA LYS A 31 10.75 -17.72 11.11
C LYS A 31 9.30 -17.30 11.33
N GLU A 32 9.11 -16.18 12.03
CA GLU A 32 7.83 -15.57 12.35
C GLU A 32 7.95 -14.07 12.15
N TRP A 33 6.88 -13.42 11.70
CA TRP A 33 6.88 -11.98 11.48
C TRP A 33 6.30 -11.26 12.68
N GLY A 34 7.11 -10.40 13.29
CA GLY A 34 6.69 -9.48 14.35
C GLY A 34 6.23 -8.13 13.78
N GLN A 35 5.57 -7.35 14.63
CA GLN A 35 5.11 -5.99 14.27
C GLN A 35 6.24 -5.11 13.73
N TYR A 36 7.42 -5.18 14.34
CA TYR A 36 8.59 -4.39 13.93
C TYR A 36 9.13 -4.83 12.56
N ASP A 37 9.20 -6.13 12.31
CA ASP A 37 9.66 -6.68 11.02
C ASP A 37 8.75 -6.24 9.88
N ILE A 38 7.44 -6.30 10.13
CA ILE A 38 6.41 -5.87 9.18
C ILE A 38 6.52 -4.36 8.91
N ALA A 39 6.76 -3.56 9.95
CA ALA A 39 6.94 -2.12 9.80
C ALA A 39 8.22 -1.79 9.02
N ILE A 40 9.32 -2.52 9.26
CA ILE A 40 10.58 -2.39 8.52
C ILE A 40 10.35 -2.69 7.03
N LEU A 41 9.69 -3.80 6.70
CA LEU A 41 9.35 -4.12 5.30
C LEU A 41 8.51 -2.99 4.69
N GLY A 42 7.50 -2.49 5.40
CA GLY A 42 6.63 -1.42 4.91
C GLY A 42 7.39 -0.13 4.59
N GLN A 43 8.35 0.27 5.43
CA GLN A 43 9.13 1.48 5.23
C GLN A 43 10.20 1.33 4.14
N CYS A 44 10.76 0.14 4.00
CA CYS A 44 11.82 -0.13 3.04
C CYS A 44 11.32 -0.67 1.70
N ALA A 45 10.03 -0.97 1.55
CA ALA A 45 9.44 -1.61 0.36
C ALA A 45 9.79 -0.90 -0.96
N GLN A 46 9.89 0.43 -0.96
CA GLN A 46 10.22 1.19 -2.17
C GLN A 46 11.67 1.01 -2.66
N PHE A 47 12.56 0.47 -1.83
CA PHE A 47 13.97 0.24 -2.16
C PHE A 47 14.26 -1.20 -2.58
N LEU A 48 13.32 -2.12 -2.34
CA LEU A 48 13.46 -3.52 -2.73
C LEU A 48 13.10 -3.70 -4.20
N ASP A 49 13.73 -4.65 -4.88
CA ASP A 49 13.24 -5.03 -6.19
C ASP A 49 11.88 -5.73 -6.08
N PHE A 50 11.13 -5.69 -7.17
CA PHE A 50 9.76 -6.17 -7.15
C PHE A 50 9.64 -7.68 -6.94
N ILE A 51 10.63 -8.48 -7.35
CA ILE A 51 10.59 -9.93 -7.15
C ILE A 51 10.72 -10.23 -5.67
N HIS A 52 11.74 -9.69 -5.01
CA HIS A 52 11.92 -9.87 -3.58
C HIS A 52 10.78 -9.26 -2.75
N LEU A 53 10.26 -8.10 -3.17
CA LEU A 53 9.11 -7.49 -2.47
C LEU A 53 7.89 -8.40 -2.52
N ILE A 54 7.60 -9.05 -3.66
CA ILE A 54 6.50 -10.00 -3.78
C ILE A 54 6.73 -11.21 -2.84
N GLU A 55 7.92 -11.81 -2.89
CA GLU A 55 8.26 -12.99 -2.07
C GLU A 55 8.18 -12.71 -0.57
N LEU A 56 8.77 -11.59 -0.12
CA LEU A 56 8.73 -11.18 1.29
C LEU A 56 7.31 -10.84 1.74
N SER A 57 6.52 -10.17 0.88
CA SER A 57 5.12 -9.86 1.18
C SER A 57 4.27 -11.13 1.31
N ASP A 58 4.49 -12.13 0.45
CA ASP A 58 3.82 -13.42 0.52
C ASP A 58 4.16 -14.19 1.80
N ARG A 59 5.44 -14.18 2.18
CA ARG A 59 5.88 -14.76 3.44
C ARG A 59 5.24 -14.07 4.63
N MET A 60 5.17 -12.74 4.61
CA MET A 60 4.57 -11.91 5.66
C MET A 60 3.08 -12.20 5.87
N ILE A 61 2.30 -12.43 4.81
CA ILE A 61 0.85 -12.68 4.92
C ILE A 61 0.49 -14.16 5.10
N ASN A 62 1.47 -15.06 5.21
CA ASN A 62 1.24 -16.48 5.26
C ASN A 62 0.36 -16.87 6.47
N PRO A 63 -0.79 -17.52 6.26
CA PRO A 63 -1.72 -17.88 7.33
C PRO A 63 -1.15 -18.90 8.34
N SER A 64 -0.05 -19.58 8.02
CA SER A 64 0.60 -20.50 8.95
C SER A 64 1.37 -19.80 10.08
N GLN A 65 1.53 -18.47 10.01
CA GLN A 65 2.20 -17.71 11.06
C GLN A 65 1.40 -17.70 12.35
N ASN A 66 2.07 -17.95 13.47
CA ASN A 66 1.42 -17.91 14.79
C ASN A 66 1.02 -16.47 15.18
N SER A 67 1.78 -15.47 14.71
CA SER A 67 1.58 -14.07 15.08
C SER A 67 0.38 -13.41 14.38
N ILE A 68 -0.18 -14.02 13.31
CA ILE A 68 -1.16 -13.36 12.43
C ILE A 68 -2.48 -12.98 13.13
N ASN A 69 -2.80 -13.67 14.23
CA ASN A 69 -4.02 -13.42 15.03
C ASN A 69 -3.81 -12.35 16.11
N ILE A 70 -2.59 -11.87 16.30
CA ILE A 70 -2.28 -10.82 17.27
C ILE A 70 -2.72 -9.47 16.70
N PRO A 71 -3.57 -8.68 17.40
CA PRO A 71 -4.19 -7.49 16.83
C PRO A 71 -3.22 -6.46 16.24
N TYR A 72 -2.13 -6.15 16.95
CA TYR A 72 -1.14 -5.17 16.49
C TYR A 72 -0.30 -5.68 15.31
N VAL A 73 -0.06 -6.99 15.23
CA VAL A 73 0.58 -7.63 14.07
C VAL A 73 -0.35 -7.55 12.86
N LYS A 74 -1.62 -7.93 13.04
CA LYS A 74 -2.64 -7.83 11.98
C LYS A 74 -2.78 -6.41 11.45
N GLN A 75 -2.78 -5.42 12.34
CA GLN A 75 -2.82 -4.01 11.92
C GLN A 75 -1.57 -3.62 11.13
N ALA A 76 -0.37 -4.02 11.58
CA ALA A 76 0.87 -3.77 10.85
C ALA A 76 0.84 -4.41 9.46
N ILE A 77 0.36 -5.67 9.34
CA ILE A 77 0.20 -6.35 8.05
C ILE A 77 -0.71 -5.52 7.13
N ILE A 78 -1.89 -5.11 7.61
CA ILE A 78 -2.84 -4.32 6.82
C ILE A 78 -2.17 -3.05 6.28
N GLN A 79 -1.48 -2.30 7.14
CA GLN A 79 -0.83 -1.06 6.76
C GLN A 79 0.31 -1.27 5.76
N THR A 80 1.14 -2.30 5.97
CA THR A 80 2.25 -2.64 5.07
C THR A 80 1.72 -3.11 3.71
N VAL A 81 0.69 -3.97 3.69
CA VAL A 81 0.07 -4.43 2.44
C VAL A 81 -0.57 -3.26 1.67
N LEU A 82 -1.23 -2.31 2.34
CA LEU A 82 -1.75 -1.10 1.69
C LEU A 82 -0.65 -0.26 1.02
N ASN A 83 0.54 -0.19 1.62
CA ASN A 83 1.69 0.49 1.03
C ASN A 83 2.24 -0.24 -0.20
N ILE A 84 2.39 -1.56 -0.09
CA ILE A 84 2.87 -2.42 -1.16
C ILE A 84 1.92 -2.36 -2.38
N ILE A 85 0.61 -2.37 -2.16
CA ILE A 85 -0.38 -2.17 -3.23
C ILE A 85 -0.10 -0.87 -3.98
N ASN A 86 0.12 0.24 -3.27
CA ASN A 86 0.42 1.51 -3.92
C ASN A 86 1.71 1.48 -4.73
N ILE A 87 2.78 0.88 -4.20
CA ILE A 87 4.05 0.71 -4.91
C ILE A 87 3.85 -0.08 -6.21
N PHE A 88 3.12 -1.19 -6.16
CA PHE A 88 2.86 -2.00 -7.35
C PHE A 88 1.96 -1.30 -8.37
N VAL A 89 0.93 -0.57 -7.93
CA VAL A 89 0.09 0.23 -8.85
C VAL A 89 0.90 1.34 -9.50
N ASP A 90 1.77 2.02 -8.76
CA ASP A 90 2.68 3.06 -9.30
C ASP A 90 3.64 2.47 -10.35
N ALA A 91 4.12 1.25 -10.13
CA ALA A 91 5.02 0.54 -11.03
C ALA A 91 4.31 -0.16 -12.21
N GLY A 92 2.98 -0.12 -12.31
CA GLY A 92 2.21 -0.85 -13.33
C GLY A 92 2.17 -2.38 -13.12
N LEU A 93 2.55 -2.88 -11.94
CA LEU A 93 2.53 -4.30 -11.58
C LEU A 93 1.14 -4.71 -11.07
N TYR A 94 0.18 -4.78 -11.99
CA TYR A 94 -1.23 -4.97 -11.65
C TYR A 94 -1.58 -6.36 -11.11
N THR A 95 -0.90 -7.42 -11.59
CA THR A 95 -1.14 -8.79 -11.11
C THR A 95 -0.83 -8.95 -9.61
N PRO A 96 0.37 -8.61 -9.10
CA PRO A 96 0.64 -8.68 -7.67
C PRO A 96 -0.21 -7.68 -6.88
N ALA A 97 -0.46 -6.46 -7.39
CA ALA A 97 -1.36 -5.51 -6.73
C ALA A 97 -2.75 -6.11 -6.49
N ARG A 98 -3.33 -6.78 -7.49
CA ARG A 98 -4.66 -7.42 -7.38
C ARG A 98 -4.68 -8.54 -6.36
N LYS A 99 -3.61 -9.34 -6.28
CA LYS A 99 -3.46 -10.40 -5.27
C LYS A 99 -3.57 -9.81 -3.86
N PHE A 100 -2.83 -8.74 -3.57
CA PHE A 100 -2.82 -8.11 -2.26
C PHE A 100 -4.11 -7.35 -1.93
N ILE A 101 -4.77 -6.75 -2.93
CA ILE A 101 -6.12 -6.19 -2.76
C ILE A 101 -7.09 -7.29 -2.33
N LYS A 102 -7.13 -8.43 -3.04
CA LYS A 102 -8.01 -9.57 -2.69
C LYS A 102 -7.71 -10.12 -1.30
N TYR A 103 -6.44 -10.18 -0.91
CA TYR A 103 -6.06 -10.56 0.46
C TYR A 103 -6.73 -9.65 1.50
N LEU A 104 -6.64 -8.32 1.34
CA LEU A 104 -7.23 -7.37 2.28
C LEU A 104 -8.78 -7.41 2.28
N GLU A 105 -9.40 -7.64 1.12
CA GLU A 105 -10.84 -7.86 1.00
C GLU A 105 -11.30 -9.11 1.78
N ASN A 106 -10.50 -10.19 1.74
CA ASN A 106 -10.83 -11.47 2.38
C ASN A 106 -10.69 -11.47 3.90
N ILE A 107 -9.70 -10.77 4.46
CA ILE A 107 -9.45 -10.78 5.92
C ILE A 107 -10.45 -9.95 6.73
N LYS A 108 -11.41 -9.28 6.06
CA LYS A 108 -12.48 -8.45 6.64
C LYS A 108 -11.97 -7.52 7.74
N ILE A 109 -11.29 -6.46 7.32
CA ILE A 109 -10.76 -5.42 8.21
C ILE A 109 -11.87 -4.91 9.14
N ASN A 110 -11.63 -4.95 10.46
CA ASN A 110 -12.58 -4.52 11.49
C ASN A 110 -12.91 -3.01 11.36
N ASP A 111 -14.14 -2.63 11.70
CA ASP A 111 -14.63 -1.24 11.56
C ASP A 111 -13.85 -0.22 12.40
N ASN A 112 -13.18 -0.66 13.47
CA ASN A 112 -12.28 0.18 14.27
C ASN A 112 -11.05 0.67 13.47
N TYR A 113 -10.73 0.02 12.34
CA TYR A 113 -9.68 0.41 11.40
C TYR A 113 -10.26 1.14 10.19
N MET A 114 -11.11 2.14 10.45
CA MET A 114 -11.82 2.89 9.41
C MET A 114 -10.86 3.55 8.41
N PHE A 115 -9.72 4.04 8.87
CA PHE A 115 -8.71 4.66 8.00
C PHE A 115 -8.08 3.64 7.03
N GLU A 116 -7.74 2.45 7.51
CA GLU A 116 -7.23 1.36 6.67
C GLU A 116 -8.28 0.88 5.67
N LYS A 117 -9.56 0.73 6.08
CA LYS A 117 -10.66 0.40 5.17
C LYS A 117 -10.83 1.44 4.08
N PHE A 118 -10.84 2.72 4.46
CA PHE A 118 -10.92 3.83 3.52
C PHE A 118 -9.77 3.80 2.52
N THR A 119 -8.55 3.56 3.00
CA THR A 119 -7.35 3.45 2.16
C THR A 119 -7.45 2.27 1.19
N LEU A 120 -8.01 1.13 1.61
CA LEU A 120 -8.27 -0.01 0.73
C LEU A 120 -9.25 0.35 -0.40
N VAL A 121 -10.35 1.04 -0.08
CA VAL A 121 -11.33 1.50 -1.07
C VAL A 121 -10.66 2.41 -2.10
N TYR A 122 -9.89 3.39 -1.63
CA TYR A 122 -9.15 4.30 -2.49
C TYR A 122 -8.14 3.58 -3.39
N ASN A 123 -7.28 2.74 -2.81
CA ASN A 123 -6.27 1.98 -3.56
C ASN A 123 -6.90 1.05 -4.60
N THR A 124 -8.05 0.45 -4.28
CA THR A 124 -8.77 -0.45 -5.20
C THR A 124 -9.37 0.34 -6.37
N ALA A 125 -9.98 1.50 -6.10
CA ALA A 125 -10.48 2.39 -7.15
C ALA A 125 -9.34 2.88 -8.06
N ARG A 126 -8.22 3.28 -7.47
CA ARG A 126 -7.03 3.70 -8.20
C ARG A 126 -6.46 2.59 -9.08
N TYR A 127 -6.38 1.36 -8.55
CA TYR A 127 -6.00 0.18 -9.32
C TYR A 127 -6.96 -0.05 -10.51
N ASN A 128 -8.26 -0.04 -10.27
CA ASN A 128 -9.28 -0.25 -11.31
C ASN A 128 -9.16 0.81 -12.42
N TYR A 129 -9.00 2.08 -12.04
CA TYR A 129 -8.78 3.14 -13.00
C TYR A 129 -7.54 2.91 -13.87
N LYS A 130 -6.41 2.52 -13.24
CA LYS A 130 -5.15 2.27 -13.94
C LYS A 130 -5.18 1.08 -14.90
N ILE A 131 -6.11 0.14 -14.73
CA ILE A 131 -6.34 -0.96 -15.68
C ILE A 131 -7.45 -0.67 -16.70
N GLY A 132 -8.01 0.55 -16.72
CA GLY A 132 -8.94 1.01 -17.75
C GLY A 132 -10.40 1.19 -17.32
N ASP A 133 -10.74 1.01 -16.04
CA ASP A 133 -12.10 1.28 -15.54
C ASP A 133 -12.27 2.77 -15.21
N GLU A 134 -12.78 3.54 -16.17
CA GLU A 134 -13.06 4.98 -15.98
C GLU A 134 -14.09 5.24 -14.87
N GLY A 135 -15.00 4.30 -14.61
CA GLY A 135 -16.01 4.41 -13.55
C GLY A 135 -15.39 4.48 -12.16
N ALA A 136 -14.20 3.91 -11.97
CA ALA A 136 -13.47 3.96 -10.71
C ALA A 136 -13.08 5.38 -10.28
N LEU A 137 -13.04 6.34 -11.21
CA LEU A 137 -12.81 7.75 -10.89
C LEU A 137 -13.92 8.35 -10.01
N ALA A 138 -15.17 7.88 -10.16
CA ALA A 138 -16.26 8.31 -9.29
C ALA A 138 -15.99 7.91 -7.84
N VAL A 139 -15.54 6.68 -7.62
CA VAL A 139 -15.17 6.17 -6.29
C VAL A 139 -14.01 6.96 -5.69
N MET A 140 -12.97 7.29 -6.48
CA MET A 140 -11.87 8.14 -6.01
C MET A 140 -12.36 9.54 -5.58
N ASN A 141 -13.33 10.11 -6.30
CA ASN A 141 -13.93 11.40 -5.93
C ASN A 141 -14.79 11.31 -4.67
N ASP A 142 -15.50 10.21 -4.45
CA ASP A 142 -16.29 10.01 -3.23
C ASP A 142 -15.40 9.79 -2.00
N CYS A 143 -14.25 9.13 -2.19
CA CYS A 143 -13.17 9.12 -1.20
C CYS A 143 -12.73 10.55 -0.86
N ARG A 144 -12.41 11.38 -1.87
CA ARG A 144 -12.02 12.79 -1.67
C ARG A 144 -13.06 13.56 -0.83
N LYS A 145 -14.34 13.50 -1.22
CA LYS A 145 -15.43 14.20 -0.51
C LYS A 145 -15.58 13.72 0.93
N SER A 146 -15.41 12.43 1.18
CA SER A 146 -15.48 11.84 2.52
C SER A 146 -14.34 12.35 3.41
N LEU A 147 -13.13 12.53 2.88
CA LEU A 147 -12.02 13.17 3.61
C LEU A 147 -12.30 14.65 3.89
N GLU A 148 -12.88 15.40 2.95
CA GLU A 148 -13.30 16.79 3.18
C GLU A 148 -14.35 16.89 4.29
N PHE A 149 -15.33 15.99 4.28
CA PHE A 149 -16.34 15.89 5.35
C PHE A 149 -15.69 15.65 6.71
N CYS A 150 -14.69 14.77 6.78
CA CYS A 150 -13.91 14.52 7.99
C CYS A 150 -12.86 15.61 8.31
N LYS A 151 -12.82 16.72 7.54
CA LYS A 151 -11.84 17.82 7.66
C LYS A 151 -10.38 17.41 7.45
N CYS A 152 -10.14 16.29 6.75
CA CYS A 152 -8.81 15.81 6.36
C CYS A 152 -8.33 16.51 5.07
N PHE A 153 -8.25 17.83 5.09
CA PHE A 153 -8.04 18.65 3.88
C PHE A 153 -6.71 18.36 3.17
N ASN A 154 -5.61 18.12 3.91
CA ASN A 154 -4.32 17.78 3.31
C ASN A 154 -4.42 16.52 2.43
N THR A 155 -5.04 15.47 2.98
CA THR A 155 -5.23 14.19 2.29
C THR A 155 -6.21 14.32 1.13
N SER A 156 -7.30 15.08 1.30
CA SER A 156 -8.27 15.34 0.22
C SER A 156 -7.60 16.07 -0.96
N ASN A 157 -6.86 17.14 -0.68
CA ASN A 157 -6.18 17.93 -1.70
C ASN A 157 -5.17 17.07 -2.47
N TRP A 158 -4.46 16.17 -1.77
CA TRP A 158 -3.57 15.23 -2.43
C TRP A 158 -4.28 14.29 -3.42
N ILE A 159 -5.45 13.77 -3.05
CA ILE A 159 -6.28 12.96 -3.97
C ILE A 159 -6.74 13.81 -5.15
N ALA A 160 -7.13 15.07 -4.92
CA ALA A 160 -7.55 15.99 -5.98
C ALA A 160 -6.44 16.19 -7.02
N GLU A 161 -5.22 16.49 -6.55
CA GLU A 161 -4.05 16.61 -7.42
C GLU A 161 -3.73 15.32 -8.16
N GLU A 162 -3.84 14.17 -7.48
CA GLU A 162 -3.59 12.87 -8.11
C GLU A 162 -4.60 12.59 -9.24
N ILE A 163 -5.88 12.87 -9.02
CA ILE A 163 -6.92 12.75 -10.05
C ILE A 163 -6.58 13.60 -11.27
N ILE A 164 -6.12 14.84 -11.07
CA ILE A 164 -5.69 15.73 -12.16
C ILE A 164 -4.51 15.11 -12.92
N ARG A 165 -3.45 14.72 -12.20
CA ARG A 165 -2.25 14.10 -12.80
C ARG A 165 -2.58 12.87 -13.64
N ILE A 166 -3.48 12.02 -13.14
CA ILE A 166 -3.86 10.77 -13.81
C ILE A 166 -4.66 11.05 -15.09
N LYS A 167 -5.58 12.04 -15.07
CA LYS A 167 -6.32 12.45 -16.28
C LYS A 167 -5.40 13.03 -17.36
N ASP A 168 -4.42 13.85 -16.96
CA ASP A 168 -3.49 14.48 -17.89
C ASP A 168 -2.55 13.46 -18.58
N GLN A 169 -2.22 12.35 -17.90
CA GLN A 169 -1.44 11.25 -18.48
C GLN A 169 -2.23 10.49 -19.55
N ASN A 170 -3.53 10.27 -19.35
CA ASN A 170 -4.37 9.54 -20.31
C ASN A 170 -4.68 10.38 -21.56
N SER A 171 -4.82 11.71 -21.43
CA SER A 171 -5.00 12.62 -22.57
C SER A 171 -3.78 12.72 -23.49
N LYS A 172 -2.60 12.30 -23.05
CA LYS A 172 -1.36 12.31 -23.86
C LYS A 172 -1.06 10.99 -24.56
N ASN A 173 -1.78 9.92 -24.20
CA ASN A 173 -1.61 8.57 -24.74
C ASN A 173 -2.71 8.19 -25.76
N ASN A 174 -3.63 9.11 -26.06
CA ASN A 174 -4.63 9.04 -27.12
C ASN A 174 -4.31 10.07 -28.21
#